data_AF-A0A838NJL6-F1
#
_entry.id   AF-A0A838NJL6-F1
#
_cell.length_a   1.000
_cell.length_b   1.000
_cell.length_c   1.000
_cell.angle_alpha   90.00
_cell.angle_beta   90.00
_cell.angle_gamma   90.00
#
_symmetry.space_group_name_H-M   'P 1'
#
loop_
_entity.id
_entity.type
_entity.pdbx_description
1 polymer ?
#
loop_
_entity_poly.entity_id
_entity_poly.type
_entity_poly.pdbx_seq_one_letter_code
_entity_poly.pdbx_strand_id
1 'polypeptide(L)'
;MHAHDWKPPAEFDTKIREWMAAQGWAANSTRDYADEEVYAWRQDTSSGSSPTLWIARGVIENHQVSKVIEQLDRNGVADRMRSNPKARFMVTQEAGQLIVKSWPRPE
;
A
#
# COMPACT_ATOMS: atom_id res chain seq x y z
N MET A 1 -17.11 21.40 -0.35
CA MET A 1 -17.47 20.09 -0.93
C MET A 1 -16.88 19.05 0.00
N HIS A 2 -17.71 18.23 0.64
CA HIS A 2 -17.22 17.18 1.53
C HIS A 2 -16.48 16.16 0.68
N ALA A 3 -15.16 16.12 0.79
CA ALA A 3 -14.38 15.00 0.27
C ALA A 3 -14.91 13.76 0.99
N HIS A 4 -15.58 12.88 0.26
CA HIS A 4 -15.83 11.54 0.77
C HIS A 4 -14.45 10.90 0.94
N ASP A 5 -13.99 10.80 2.20
CA ASP A 5 -12.85 9.96 2.60
C ASP A 5 -13.18 8.54 2.14
N TRP A 6 -12.74 8.18 0.93
CA TRP A 6 -12.94 6.85 0.41
C TRP A 6 -12.10 5.89 1.24
N LYS A 7 -12.64 4.70 1.49
CA LYS A 7 -11.95 3.66 2.25
C LYS A 7 -12.00 2.35 1.51
N PRO A 8 -10.94 1.53 1.62
CA PRO A 8 -10.96 0.16 1.16
C PRO A 8 -12.07 -0.63 1.86
N PRO A 9 -12.58 -1.71 1.24
CA PRO A 9 -13.43 -2.68 1.94
C PRO A 9 -12.76 -3.17 3.24
N ALA A 10 -13.54 -3.39 4.30
CA ALA A 10 -13.02 -3.73 5.63
C ALA A 10 -12.14 -4.99 5.63
N GLU A 11 -12.50 -6.01 4.83
CA GLU A 11 -11.69 -7.21 4.65
C GLU A 11 -10.33 -6.88 4.03
N PHE A 12 -10.32 -6.02 3.01
CA PHE A 12 -9.09 -5.61 2.33
C PHE A 12 -8.16 -4.86 3.30
N ASP A 13 -8.69 -3.88 4.04
CA ASP A 13 -7.94 -3.15 5.07
C ASP A 13 -7.34 -4.10 6.12
N THR A 14 -8.16 -5.00 6.65
CA THR A 14 -7.75 -5.97 7.68
C THR A 14 -6.61 -6.85 7.17
N LYS A 15 -6.74 -7.43 5.97
CA LYS A 15 -5.74 -8.35 5.41
C LYS A 15 -4.43 -7.66 5.07
N ILE A 16 -4.47 -6.42 4.59
CA ILE A 16 -3.24 -5.63 4.37
C ILE A 16 -2.55 -5.30 5.69
N ARG A 17 -3.28 -4.93 6.74
CA ARG A 17 -2.71 -4.70 8.08
C ARG A 17 -2.08 -5.96 8.65
N GLU A 18 -2.75 -7.10 8.54
CA GLU A 18 -2.23 -8.41 8.96
C GLU A 18 -0.93 -8.74 8.22
N TRP A 19 -0.91 -8.56 6.90
CA TRP A 19 0.28 -8.76 6.09
C TRP A 19 1.43 -7.84 6.53
N MET A 20 1.20 -6.53 6.67
CA MET A 20 2.24 -5.59 7.10
C MET A 20 2.78 -5.94 8.50
N ALA A 21 1.89 -6.31 9.44
CA ALA A 21 2.28 -6.72 10.78
C ALA A 21 3.16 -7.97 10.77
N ALA A 22 2.86 -8.96 9.91
CA ALA A 22 3.69 -10.15 9.73
C ALA A 22 5.09 -9.82 9.19
N GLN A 23 5.26 -8.71 8.46
CA GLN A 23 6.56 -8.21 7.99
C GLN A 23 7.33 -7.38 9.03
N GLY A 24 6.72 -7.14 10.21
CA GLY A 24 7.27 -6.33 11.29
C GLY A 24 6.77 -4.88 11.34
N TRP A 25 5.79 -4.51 10.50
CA TRP A 25 5.24 -3.15 10.43
C TRP A 25 3.74 -3.14 10.74
N ALA A 26 3.38 -2.95 12.01
CA ALA A 26 1.99 -2.79 12.39
C ALA A 26 1.46 -1.43 11.90
N ALA A 27 0.73 -1.42 10.78
CA ALA A 27 0.16 -0.20 10.22
C ALA A 27 -0.88 0.39 11.18
N ASN A 28 -0.60 1.58 11.71
CA ASN A 28 -1.42 2.31 12.68
C ASN A 28 -2.05 3.58 12.09
N SER A 29 -1.72 3.91 10.85
CA SER A 29 -2.19 5.10 10.13
C SER A 29 -2.56 4.74 8.70
N THR A 30 -3.63 5.34 8.19
CA THR A 30 -4.06 5.19 6.80
C THR A 30 -4.48 6.52 6.20
N ARG A 31 -4.33 6.67 4.88
CA ARG A 31 -4.71 7.89 4.18
C ARG A 31 -5.14 7.62 2.75
N ASP A 32 -6.25 8.24 2.36
CA ASP A 32 -6.69 8.36 0.97
C ASP A 32 -5.99 9.54 0.29
N TYR A 33 -5.46 9.30 -0.90
CA TYR A 33 -4.86 10.29 -1.79
C TYR A 33 -5.68 10.28 -3.08
N ALA A 34 -6.80 11.02 -3.06
CA ALA A 34 -7.78 10.98 -4.13
C ALA A 34 -7.22 11.49 -5.46
N ASP A 35 -6.37 12.52 -5.45
CA ASP A 35 -5.77 13.09 -6.66
C ASP A 35 -4.81 12.09 -7.35
N GLU A 36 -4.13 11.26 -6.56
CA GLU A 36 -3.23 10.21 -7.04
C GLU A 36 -3.92 8.84 -7.21
N GLU A 37 -5.21 8.73 -6.86
CA GLU A 37 -5.98 7.48 -6.84
C GLU A 37 -5.28 6.34 -6.08
N VAL A 38 -4.67 6.63 -4.93
CA VAL A 38 -3.99 5.63 -4.08
C VAL A 38 -4.45 5.69 -2.63
N TYR A 39 -4.45 4.53 -1.97
CA TYR A 39 -4.65 4.43 -0.53
C TYR A 39 -3.39 3.93 0.14
N ALA A 40 -3.02 4.55 1.26
CA ALA A 40 -1.78 4.27 1.97
C ALA A 40 -2.02 3.64 3.35
N TRP A 41 -1.22 2.63 3.68
CA TRP A 41 -1.08 2.05 5.01
C TRP A 41 0.31 2.34 5.56
N ARG A 42 0.39 2.95 6.73
CA ARG A 42 1.64 3.45 7.31
C ARG A 42 1.81 2.97 8.74
N GLN A 43 3.05 2.60 9.08
CA GLN A 43 3.49 2.52 10.47
C GLN A 43 4.19 3.83 10.84
N ASP A 44 3.54 4.62 11.69
CA ASP A 44 4.18 5.77 12.31
C ASP A 44 5.19 5.31 13.36
N THR A 45 6.42 5.82 13.26
CA THR A 45 7.51 5.54 14.19
C THR A 45 8.10 6.86 14.67
N SER A 46 8.65 6.85 15.88
CA SER A 46 9.35 8.00 16.47
C SER A 46 10.73 8.26 15.86
N SER A 47 11.29 7.31 15.10
CA SER A 47 12.64 7.38 14.51
C SER A 47 12.68 8.08 13.15
N GLY A 48 11.53 8.52 12.62
CA GLY A 48 11.44 9.21 11.32
C GLY A 48 11.47 8.28 10.09
N SER A 49 11.64 6.97 10.26
CA SER A 49 11.39 5.97 9.22
C SER A 49 9.96 5.49 9.33
N SER A 50 9.10 5.83 8.37
CA SER A 50 7.70 5.37 8.40
C SER A 50 7.42 4.45 7.22
N PRO A 51 7.65 3.13 7.39
CA PRO A 51 7.28 2.13 6.40
C PRO A 51 5.84 2.34 5.98
N THR A 52 5.64 2.54 4.69
CA THR A 52 4.34 2.84 4.11
C THR A 52 4.15 1.98 2.87
N LEU A 53 2.95 1.47 2.68
CA LEU A 53 2.51 0.73 1.51
C LEU A 53 1.43 1.55 0.81
N TRP A 54 1.58 1.79 -0.49
CA TRP A 54 0.58 2.47 -1.31
C TRP A 54 0.01 1.48 -2.33
N ILE A 55 -1.30 1.42 -2.43
CA ILE A 55 -2.00 0.56 -3.38
C ILE A 55 -2.96 1.43 -4.18
N ALA A 56 -2.92 1.32 -5.51
CA ALA A 56 -3.85 2.04 -6.36
C ALA A 56 -5.28 1.63 -6.05
N ARG A 57 -6.18 2.61 -6.03
CA ARG A 57 -7.59 2.41 -5.75
C ARG A 57 -8.23 1.40 -6.70
N GLY A 58 -7.90 1.47 -7.99
CA GLY A 58 -8.34 0.48 -8.98
C GLY A 58 -7.87 -0.94 -8.66
N VAL A 59 -6.72 -1.13 -8.01
CA VAL A 59 -6.30 -2.47 -7.56
C VAL A 59 -7.15 -2.96 -6.40
N ILE A 60 -7.48 -2.07 -5.46
CA ILE A 60 -8.33 -2.38 -4.31
C ILE A 60 -9.76 -2.73 -4.76
N GLU A 61 -10.29 -1.99 -5.73
CA GLU A 61 -11.67 -2.16 -6.21
C GLU A 61 -11.85 -3.38 -7.13
N ASN A 62 -10.81 -3.76 -7.90
CA ASN A 62 -10.93 -4.80 -8.93
C ASN A 62 -10.27 -6.14 -8.59
N HIS A 63 -9.53 -6.25 -7.48
CA HIS A 63 -8.84 -7.48 -7.11
C HIS A 63 -9.15 -7.95 -5.70
N GLN A 64 -9.21 -9.27 -5.54
CA GLN A 64 -9.25 -9.89 -4.23
C GLN A 64 -7.94 -9.63 -3.50
N VAL A 65 -8.04 -9.27 -2.21
CA VAL A 65 -6.88 -8.94 -1.38
C VAL A 65 -5.85 -10.06 -1.30
N SER A 66 -6.29 -11.32 -1.36
CA SER A 66 -5.40 -12.49 -1.40
C SER A 66 -4.45 -12.48 -2.60
N LYS A 67 -4.95 -12.14 -3.80
CA LYS A 67 -4.13 -12.01 -5.01
C LYS A 67 -3.17 -10.84 -4.91
N VAL A 68 -3.59 -9.72 -4.31
CA VAL A 68 -2.72 -8.57 -4.09
C VAL A 68 -1.57 -8.95 -3.16
N ILE A 69 -1.85 -9.60 -2.04
CA ILE A 69 -0.83 -10.08 -1.09
C ILE A 69 0.14 -11.06 -1.76
N GLU A 70 -0.35 -12.04 -2.53
CA GLU A 70 0.51 -12.96 -3.28
C GLU A 70 1.51 -12.21 -4.17
N GLN A 71 1.07 -11.11 -4.80
CA GLN A 71 1.91 -10.29 -5.66
C GLN A 71 2.89 -9.42 -4.86
N LEU A 72 2.49 -8.91 -3.69
CA LEU A 72 3.41 -8.22 -2.78
C LEU A 72 4.57 -9.14 -2.38
N ASP A 73 4.26 -10.39 -2.04
CA ASP A 73 5.25 -11.40 -1.66
C ASP A 73 6.14 -11.79 -2.84
N ARG A 74 5.53 -12.11 -4.00
CA ARG A 74 6.28 -12.48 -5.22
C ARG A 74 7.24 -11.38 -5.68
N ASN A 75 6.87 -10.11 -5.50
CA ASN A 75 7.70 -8.97 -5.89
C ASN A 75 8.71 -8.54 -4.81
N GLY A 76 8.74 -9.21 -3.66
CA GLY A 76 9.65 -8.88 -2.56
C GLY A 76 9.42 -7.48 -1.99
N VAL A 77 8.16 -7.02 -1.95
CA VAL A 77 7.84 -5.65 -1.52
C VAL A 77 8.29 -5.38 -0.10
N ALA A 78 8.16 -6.36 0.80
CA ALA A 78 8.66 -6.25 2.16
C ALA A 78 10.17 -5.97 2.19
N ASP A 79 10.98 -6.75 1.47
CA ASP A 79 12.43 -6.55 1.45
C ASP A 79 12.83 -5.20 0.87
N ARG A 80 12.09 -4.72 -0.14
CA ARG A 80 12.29 -3.38 -0.72
C ARG A 80 11.91 -2.28 0.28
N MET A 81 10.80 -2.40 0.99
CA MET A 81 10.39 -1.47 2.05
C MET A 81 11.42 -1.42 3.19
N ARG A 82 12.00 -2.56 3.56
CA ARG A 82 13.05 -2.65 4.58
C ARG A 82 14.35 -1.98 4.13
N SER A 83 14.75 -2.21 2.89
CA SER A 83 15.98 -1.65 2.31
C SER A 83 15.88 -0.16 2.01
N ASN A 84 14.67 0.34 1.75
CA ASN A 84 14.41 1.76 1.51
C ASN A 84 13.09 2.21 2.19
N PRO A 85 13.13 2.56 3.49
CA PRO A 85 11.92 2.90 4.26
C PRO A 85 11.18 4.16 3.78
N LYS A 86 11.81 4.94 2.91
CA LYS A 86 11.22 6.15 2.29
C LYS A 86 10.69 5.88 0.88
N ALA A 87 10.99 4.73 0.29
CA ALA A 87 10.51 4.38 -1.04
C ALA A 87 8.99 4.26 -1.03
N ARG A 88 8.36 4.82 -2.07
CA ARG A 88 6.96 4.60 -2.33
C ARG A 88 6.79 3.45 -3.28
N PHE A 89 6.01 2.45 -2.88
CA PHE A 89 5.64 1.33 -3.74
C PHE A 89 4.20 1.53 -4.14
N MET A 90 3.95 1.60 -5.44
CA MET A 90 2.60 1.65 -5.98
C MET A 90 2.31 0.31 -6.66
N VAL A 91 1.28 -0.36 -6.18
CA VAL A 91 0.74 -1.54 -6.85
C VAL A 91 -0.27 -1.07 -7.90
N THR A 92 0.00 -1.36 -9.17
CA THR A 92 -0.85 -1.01 -10.33
C THR A 92 -1.21 -2.25 -11.13
N GLN A 93 -2.19 -2.11 -12.03
CA GLN A 93 -2.49 -3.13 -13.03
C GLN A 93 -1.99 -2.68 -14.41
N GLU A 94 -1.18 -3.50 -15.08
CA GLU A 94 -0.78 -3.28 -16.47
C GLU A 94 -0.92 -4.59 -17.26
N ALA A 95 -1.54 -4.53 -18.44
CA ALA A 95 -1.79 -5.70 -19.29
C ALA A 95 -2.43 -6.89 -18.54
N GLY A 96 -3.30 -6.62 -17.56
CA GLY A 96 -3.97 -7.64 -16.75
C GLY A 96 -3.12 -8.23 -15.61
N GLN A 97 -1.87 -7.78 -15.44
CA GLN A 97 -0.98 -8.22 -14.37
C GLN A 97 -0.82 -7.13 -13.31
N LEU A 98 -0.74 -7.54 -12.05
CA LEU A 98 -0.37 -6.64 -10.97
C LEU A 98 1.13 -6.42 -10.98
N ILE A 99 1.54 -5.17 -11.06
CA ILE A 99 2.94 -4.75 -11.09
C ILE A 99 3.18 -3.83 -9.89
N VAL A 100 4.33 -4.00 -9.24
CA VAL A 100 4.77 -3.09 -8.18
C VAL A 100 5.86 -2.18 -8.72
N LYS A 101 5.58 -0.87 -8.74
CA LYS A 101 6.51 0.17 -9.21
C LYS A 101 6.98 1.04 -8.06
N SER A 102 8.21 1.55 -8.16
CA SER A 102 8.66 2.66 -7.30
C SER A 102 8.02 3.96 -7.77
N TRP A 103 7.39 4.71 -6.86
CA TRP A 103 6.76 5.99 -7.15
C TRP A 103 7.62 7.15 -6.61
N PRO A 104 8.18 8.02 -7.47
CA PRO A 104 8.95 9.17 -7.00
C PRO A 104 8.05 10.21 -6.33
N ARG A 105 8.60 11.00 -5.40
CA ARG A 105 7.96 12.27 -5.02
C ARG A 105 8.02 13.21 -6.24
N PRO A 106 6.96 13.96 -6.56
CA PRO A 106 7.21 15.24 -7.22
C PRO A 106 8.07 16.06 -6.26
N GLU A 107 9.19 16.59 -6.77
CA GLU A 107 10.06 17.53 -6.05
C GLU A 107 9.32 18.81 -5.66
#